data_AF-A0A916M2B2-F1
#
_entry.id   AF-A0A916M2B2-F1
#
_cell.length_a   1.000
_cell.length_b   1.000
_cell.length_c   1.000
_cell.angle_alpha   90.00
_cell.angle_beta   90.00
_cell.angle_gamma   90.00
#
_symmetry.space_group_name_H-M   'P 1'
#
loop_
_entity.id
_entity.type
_entity.pdbx_description
1 polymer ?
#
loop_
_entity_poly.entity_id
_entity_poly.type
_entity_poly.pdbx_seq_one_letter_code
_entity_poly.pdbx_strand_id
1 'polypeptide(L)' 'MISFGVPFLANPDLPERFAKGAALNAPDLATFYGGEHGYTDYPFLSA' A
#
# COMPACT_ATOMS: atom_id res chain seq x y z
N MET A 1 -3.90 -13.46 15.11
CA MET A 1 -3.87 -13.04 13.69
C MET A 1 -4.19 -11.56 13.62
N ILE A 2 -3.51 -10.81 12.75
CA ILE A 2 -3.77 -9.39 12.51
C ILE A 2 -4.05 -9.23 11.02
N SER A 3 -5.05 -8.44 10.66
CA SER A 3 -5.41 -8.13 9.27
C SER A 3 -5.27 -6.63 9.01
N PHE A 4 -4.84 -6.29 7.79
CA PHE A 4 -4.63 -4.91 7.36
C PHE A 4 -5.46 -4.63 6.11
N GLY A 5 -6.27 -3.56 6.13
CA GLY A 5 -7.05 -3.10 4.98
C GLY A 5 -6.30 -2.00 4.22
N VAL A 6 -6.60 -0.74 4.54
CA VAL A 6 -6.02 0.46 3.91
C VAL A 6 -4.49 0.43 3.77
N PRO A 7 -3.70 -0.01 4.80
CA PRO A 7 -2.26 -0.07 4.64
C PRO A 7 -1.82 -1.03 3.53
N PHE A 8 -2.52 -2.15 3.35
CA PHE A 8 -2.20 -3.15 2.34
C PHE A 8 -2.66 -2.72 0.94
N LEU A 9 -3.77 -1.97 0.85
CA LEU A 9 -4.22 -1.37 -0.41
C LEU A 9 -3.15 -0.45 -1.00
N ALA A 10 -2.56 0.42 -0.18
CA ALA A 10 -1.56 1.41 -0.63
C ALA A 10 -0.13 0.86 -0.71
N ASN A 11 0.15 -0.30 -0.13
CA ASN A 11 1.50 -0.85 -0.03
C ASN A 11 1.47 -2.33 -0.45
N PRO A 12 1.75 -2.65 -1.72
CA PRO A 12 1.77 -4.04 -2.19
C PRO A 12 2.85 -4.88 -1.49
N ASP A 13 3.88 -4.22 -0.95
CA ASP A 13 5.02 -4.76 -0.21
C ASP A 13 4.95 -4.47 1.30
N LEU A 14 3.74 -4.28 1.86
CA LEU A 14 3.53 -3.95 3.28
C LEU A 14 4.32 -4.84 4.26
N PRO A 15 4.40 -6.18 4.10
CA PRO A 15 5.17 -7.02 5.02
C PRO A 15 6.66 -6.68 5.03
N GLU A 16 7.23 -6.35 3.87
CA GLU A 16 8.65 -5.97 3.76
C GLU A 16 8.91 -4.61 4.40
N ARG A 17 8.01 -3.63 4.19
CA ARG A 17 8.11 -2.32 4.85
C ARG A 17 8.09 -2.44 6.36
N PHE A 18 7.21 -3.26 6.92
CA PHE A 18 7.19 -3.53 8.36
C PHE A 18 8.46 -4.22 8.84
N ALA A 19 8.98 -5.21 8.10
CA ALA A 19 10.22 -5.89 8.45
C ALA A 19 11.44 -4.94 8.47
N LYS A 20 11.48 -3.97 7.54
CA LYS A 20 12.57 -2.99 7.40
C LYS A 20 12.36 -1.69 8.20
N GLY A 21 11.19 -1.49 8.81
CA GLY A 21 10.81 -0.21 9.41
C GLY A 21 10.74 0.93 8.39
N ALA A 22 10.45 0.62 7.13
CA ALA A 22 10.43 1.60 6.04
C ALA A 22 9.14 2.44 6.05
N ALA A 23 9.20 3.63 5.45
CA ALA A 23 8.03 4.48 5.29
C ALA A 23 6.95 3.79 4.45
N LEU A 24 5.68 4.00 4.80
CA LEU A 24 4.53 3.53 4.02
C LEU A 24 4.12 4.56 2.98
N ASN A 25 3.63 4.10 1.84
CA ASN A 25 2.91 4.92 0.89
C ASN A 25 1.65 5.48 1.55
N ALA A 26 1.33 6.74 1.25
CA ALA A 26 0.08 7.35 1.66
C ALA A 26 -1.07 6.82 0.78
N PRO A 27 -2.18 6.38 1.37
CA PRO A 27 -3.36 6.01 0.60
C PRO A 27 -4.03 7.24 -0.02
N ASP A 28 -4.49 7.11 -1.27
CA ASP A 28 -5.40 8.07 -1.88
C ASP A 28 -6.86 7.60 -1.71
N LEU A 29 -7.61 8.30 -0.85
CA LEU A 29 -9.00 7.98 -0.56
C LEU A 29 -9.92 8.19 -1.77
N ALA A 30 -9.56 9.08 -2.70
CA ALA A 30 -10.37 9.38 -3.88
C ALA A 30 -10.44 8.18 -4.84
N THR A 31 -9.47 7.25 -4.76
CA THR A 31 -9.33 6.13 -5.69
C THR A 31 -9.76 4.78 -5.07
N PHE A 32 -10.31 4.77 -3.86
CA PHE A 32 -10.65 3.51 -3.19
C PHE A 32 -11.75 2.71 -3.89
N TYR A 33 -12.59 3.39 -4.66
CA TYR A 33 -13.79 2.78 -5.24
C TYR A 33 -13.88 3.09 -6.75
N GLY A 34 -13.42 2.13 -7.56
CA GLY A 34 -13.46 2.20 -9.02
C GLY A 34 -12.24 2.91 -9.63
N GLY A 35 -12.03 2.72 -10.94
CA GLY A 35 -10.87 3.24 -11.66
C GLY A 35 -9.66 2.30 -11.64
N GLU A 36 -8.65 2.62 -12.47
CA GLU A 36 -7.38 1.89 -12.57
C GLU A 36 -6.27 2.50 -11.69
N HIS A 37 -6.34 3.81 -11.45
CA HIS A 37 -5.42 4.52 -10.57
C HIS A 37 -5.71 4.19 -9.10
N GLY A 38 -4.66 4.02 -8.30
CA GLY A 38 -4.75 3.65 -6.89
C GLY A 38 -5.25 2.22 -6.66
N TYR A 39 -5.19 1.36 -7.69
CA TYR A 39 -5.54 -0.06 -7.61
C TYR A 39 -4.32 -0.97 -7.74
N THR A 40 -3.52 -0.79 -8.79
CA THR A 40 -2.33 -1.63 -9.07
C THR A 40 -1.02 -0.85 -9.21
N ASP A 41 -1.07 0.47 -9.09
CA ASP A 41 0.02 1.39 -9.43
C ASP A 41 0.70 2.04 -8.22
N TYR A 42 0.37 1.61 -7.00
CA TYR A 42 1.15 1.98 -5.82
C TYR A 42 2.60 1.46 -5.95
N PRO A 43 3.60 2.33 -5.71
CA PRO A 43 5.00 1.96 -5.92
C PRO A 43 5.50 1.00 -4.84
N PHE A 44 6.36 0.07 -5.24
CA PHE A 44 7.14 -0.77 -4.34
C PHE A 44 8.29 0.03 -3.72
N LEU A 45 8.83 -0.45 -2.59
CA LEU A 45 10.15 -0.04 -2.13
C LEU A 45 11.14 -0.22 -3.28
N SER A 46 11.87 0.85 -3.61
CA SER A 46 13.00 0.74 -4.52
C SER A 46 14.06 -0.16 -3.88
N ALA A 47 14.60 -1.08 -4.67
CA ALA A 47 15.67 -1.98 -4.25
C ALA A 47 16.96 -1.23 -3.90
#